data_AF-A0A7C3M702-F1
#
_entry.id   AF-A0A7C3M702-F1
#
_cell.length_a   1.000
_cell.length_b   1.000
_cell.length_c   1.000
_cell.angle_alpha   90.00
_cell.angle_beta   90.00
_cell.angle_gamma   90.00
#
_symmetry.space_group_name_H-M   'P 1'
#
loop_
_entity.id
_entity.type
_entity.pdbx_description
1 polymer ?
#
loop_
_entity_poly.entity_id
_entity_poly.type
_entity_poly.pdbx_seq_one_letter_code
_entity_poly.pdbx_strand_id
1 'polypeptide(L)'
;MKFLKEGGFYRTSDLALATVISLFYPIEAIDKQDTRRAYFIFKREEGLDELIEKYWRGELRVEPKMFFNQIRVLKVRLYGCE
;
A
#
# COMPACT_ATOMS: atom_id res chain seq x y z
N MET A 1 -19.18 2.25 -7.88
CA MET A 1 -17.76 1.86 -7.73
C MET A 1 -17.55 0.65 -8.65
N LYS A 2 -16.84 0.79 -9.78
CA LYS A 2 -16.64 -0.32 -10.73
C LYS A 2 -15.45 -1.17 -10.28
N PHE A 3 -15.70 -2.39 -9.84
CA PHE A 3 -14.69 -3.42 -9.62
C PHE A 3 -14.07 -3.81 -10.97
N LEU A 4 -12.76 -3.67 -11.12
CA LEU A 4 -12.04 -3.98 -12.38
C LEU A 4 -11.06 -5.14 -12.16
N LYS A 5 -11.33 -6.27 -12.82
CA LYS A 5 -10.47 -7.42 -13.22
C LYS A 5 -9.49 -8.01 -12.19
N GLU A 6 -9.71 -9.29 -11.89
CA GLU A 6 -8.71 -10.23 -11.35
C GLU A 6 -7.54 -10.39 -12.33
N GLY A 7 -6.31 -10.33 -11.82
CA GLY A 7 -5.06 -10.43 -12.59
C GLY A 7 -4.26 -9.12 -12.81
N GLY A 8 -4.54 -8.05 -12.06
CA GLY A 8 -3.88 -6.75 -12.20
C GLY A 8 -2.95 -6.33 -11.06
N PHE A 9 -2.39 -5.13 -11.17
CA PHE A 9 -1.71 -4.45 -10.07
C PHE A 9 -2.65 -3.41 -9.45
N TYR A 10 -2.67 -3.34 -8.12
CA TYR A 10 -3.24 -2.22 -7.39
C TYR A 10 -2.18 -1.15 -7.19
N ARG A 11 -2.54 0.12 -7.42
CA ARG A 11 -1.64 1.25 -7.16
C ARG A 11 -2.30 2.28 -6.27
N THR A 12 -1.55 2.83 -5.32
CA THR A 12 -1.99 3.92 -4.46
C THR A 12 -0.87 4.92 -4.24
N SER A 13 -1.19 6.21 -4.14
CA SER A 13 -0.26 7.25 -3.69
C SER A 13 -0.41 7.56 -2.20
N ASP A 14 -1.39 6.95 -1.53
CA ASP A 14 -1.64 7.17 -0.11
C ASP A 14 -0.66 6.35 0.72
N LEU A 15 0.16 7.04 1.52
CA LEU A 15 1.21 6.42 2.34
C LEU A 15 0.62 5.56 3.48
N ALA A 16 -0.50 5.97 4.07
CA ALA A 16 -1.10 5.24 5.19
C ALA A 16 -1.71 3.93 4.71
N LEU A 17 -2.47 3.96 3.61
CA LEU A 17 -3.02 2.79 2.96
C LEU A 17 -1.91 1.88 2.42
N ALA A 18 -0.89 2.43 1.77
CA ALA A 18 0.27 1.65 1.33
C ALA A 18 0.97 0.97 2.52
N THR A 19 1.09 1.67 3.66
CA THR A 19 1.63 1.08 4.88
C THR A 19 0.80 -0.10 5.33
N VAL A 20 -0.54 0.05 5.45
CA VAL A 20 -1.44 -1.04 5.85
C VAL A 20 -1.33 -2.23 4.90
N ILE A 21 -1.40 -2.01 3.59
CA ILE A 21 -1.30 -3.08 2.60
C ILE A 21 0.05 -3.79 2.74
N SER A 22 1.13 -3.03 2.92
CA SER A 22 2.49 -3.57 3.02
C SER A 22 2.75 -4.42 4.28
N LEU A 23 1.84 -4.40 5.26
CA LEU A 23 1.91 -5.30 6.42
C LEU A 23 1.56 -6.74 6.05
N PHE A 24 0.75 -6.93 5.00
CA PHE A 24 0.18 -8.23 4.62
C PHE A 24 0.61 -8.67 3.22
N TYR A 25 0.84 -7.71 2.31
CA TYR A 25 1.19 -7.95 0.92
C TYR A 25 2.52 -7.25 0.59
N PRO A 26 3.44 -7.90 -0.13
CA PRO A 26 4.69 -7.26 -0.52
C PRO A 26 4.45 -6.09 -1.49
N ILE A 27 5.29 -5.05 -1.36
CA ILE A 27 5.35 -3.98 -2.36
C ILE A 27 6.13 -4.51 -3.57
N GLU A 28 5.48 -4.52 -4.72
CA GLU A 28 6.09 -4.96 -5.98
C GLU A 28 7.03 -3.89 -6.54
N ALA A 29 6.59 -2.64 -6.54
CA ALA A 29 7.37 -1.51 -7.03
C ALA A 29 6.92 -0.19 -6.41
N ILE A 30 7.81 0.79 -6.43
CA ILE A 30 7.50 2.19 -6.12
C ILE A 30 7.81 3.01 -7.36
N ASP A 31 6.77 3.48 -8.02
CA ASP A 31 6.89 4.33 -9.19
C ASP A 31 7.08 5.79 -8.74
N LYS A 32 8.26 6.35 -9.01
CA LYS A 32 8.66 7.72 -8.68
C LYS A 32 8.78 8.60 -9.93
N GLN A 33 8.21 8.19 -11.07
CA GLN A 33 8.32 8.94 -12.34
C GLN A 33 7.73 10.35 -12.24
N ASP A 34 6.69 10.55 -11.43
CA ASP A 34 6.16 11.88 -11.15
C ASP A 34 6.93 12.50 -9.98
N THR A 35 7.60 13.63 -10.24
CA THR A 35 8.38 14.37 -9.24
C THR A 35 7.53 14.88 -8.07
N ARG A 36 6.21 14.94 -8.24
CA ARG A 36 5.26 15.42 -7.23
C ARG A 36 4.65 14.28 -6.42
N ARG A 37 4.60 13.05 -6.95
CA ARG A 37 3.89 11.92 -6.31
C ARG A 37 4.55 10.59 -6.64
N ALA A 38 4.82 9.81 -5.60
CA ALA A 38 5.17 8.40 -5.75
C ALA A 38 3.91 7.52 -5.68
N TYR A 39 3.88 6.45 -6.47
CA TYR A 39 2.86 5.42 -6.42
C TYR A 39 3.45 4.11 -5.91
N PHE A 40 2.79 3.51 -4.93
CA PHE A 40 3.08 2.17 -4.44
C PHE A 40 2.27 1.17 -5.23
N ILE A 41 2.95 0.15 -5.77
CA ILE A 41 2.37 -0.87 -6.62
C ILE A 41 2.38 -2.20 -5.84
N PHE A 42 1.21 -2.84 -5.81
CA PHE A 42 0.98 -4.13 -5.17
C PHE A 42 0.35 -5.07 -6.17
N LYS A 43 0.76 -6.34 -6.13
CA LYS A 43 0.09 -7.38 -6.90
C LYS A 43 -1.31 -7.60 -6.31
N ARG A 44 -2.33 -7.64 -7.17
CA ARG A 44 -3.70 -7.88 -6.71
C ARG A 44 -3.90 -9.36 -6.48
N GLU A 45 -3.79 -9.75 -5.22
CA GLU A 45 -3.99 -11.12 -4.75
C GLU A 45 -5.31 -11.24 -3.99
N GLU A 46 -5.72 -12.48 -3.71
CA GLU A 46 -6.94 -12.76 -2.96
C GLU A 46 -6.91 -12.05 -1.59
N GLY A 47 -8.03 -11.41 -1.25
CA GLY A 47 -8.19 -10.65 0.01
C GLY A 47 -7.66 -9.21 -0.01
N LEU A 48 -6.91 -8.77 -1.04
CA LEU A 48 -6.39 -7.39 -1.07
C LEU A 48 -7.52 -6.36 -1.14
N ASP A 49 -8.52 -6.60 -2.00
CA ASP A 49 -9.66 -5.70 -2.14
C ASP A 49 -10.48 -5.62 -0.85
N GLU A 50 -10.68 -6.75 -0.17
CA GLU A 50 -11.37 -6.80 1.11
C GLU A 50 -10.60 -6.00 2.19
N LEU A 51 -9.26 -6.11 2.22
CA LEU A 51 -8.41 -5.33 3.11
C LEU A 51 -8.57 -3.82 2.86
N ILE A 52 -8.54 -3.41 1.59
CA ILE A 52 -8.71 -2.00 1.19
C ILE A 52 -10.10 -1.51 1.60
N GLU A 53 -11.14 -2.29 1.37
CA GLU A 53 -12.49 -1.93 1.78
C GLU A 53 -12.62 -1.78 3.30
N LYS A 54 -12.07 -2.73 4.08
CA LYS A 54 -12.06 -2.65 5.55
C LYS A 54 -11.34 -1.40 6.06
N TYR A 55 -10.24 -1.01 5.39
CA TYR A 55 -9.55 0.24 5.68
C TYR A 55 -10.47 1.45 5.50
N TRP A 56 -11.15 1.56 4.36
CA TRP A 56 -12.05 2.69 4.09
C TRP A 56 -13.32 2.69 4.95
N ARG A 57 -13.78 1.52 5.40
CA ARG A 57 -14.89 1.39 6.36
C ARG A 57 -14.46 1.69 7.81
N GLY A 58 -13.17 1.83 8.10
CA GLY A 58 -12.67 2.05 9.46
C GLY A 58 -12.77 0.81 10.36
N GLU A 59 -12.89 -0.38 9.76
CA GLU A 59 -13.06 -1.66 10.48
C GLU A 59 -11.72 -2.34 10.79
N LEU A 60 -10.64 -1.81 10.23
CA LEU A 60 -9.31 -2.40 10.28
C LEU A 60 -8.62 -2.09 11.62
N ARG A 61 -8.09 -3.13 12.28
CA ARG A 61 -7.30 -3.00 13.52
C ARG A 61 -5.88 -3.49 13.26
N VAL A 62 -4.90 -2.63 13.53
CA VAL A 62 -3.47 -2.94 13.40
C VAL A 62 -2.76 -2.58 14.69
N GLU A 63 -1.71 -3.33 15.03
CA GLU A 63 -0.88 -3.00 16.17
C GLU A 63 -0.09 -1.70 15.87
N PRO A 64 -0.17 -0.67 16.73
CA PRO A 64 0.41 0.63 16.45
C PRO A 64 1.92 0.59 16.18
N LYS A 65 2.70 -0.16 16.95
CA LYS A 65 4.16 -0.25 16.79
C LYS A 65 4.53 -0.89 15.45
N MET A 66 3.82 -1.92 15.02
CA MET A 66 3.98 -2.57 13.72
C MET A 66 3.69 -1.58 12.59
N PHE A 67 2.59 -0.84 12.67
CA PHE A 67 2.25 0.20 11.69
C PHE A 67 3.34 1.29 11.62
N PHE A 68 3.81 1.80 12.76
CA PHE A 68 4.85 2.83 12.81
C PHE A 68 6.23 2.32 12.35
N ASN A 69 6.55 1.05 12.56
CA ASN A 69 7.77 0.47 12.01
C ASN A 69 7.67 0.37 10.49
N GLN A 70 6.52 -0.07 9.98
CA GLN A 70 6.32 -0.26 8.55
C GLN A 70 6.31 1.07 7.78
N ILE A 71 5.68 2.12 8.31
CA ILE A 71 5.70 3.44 7.66
C ILE A 71 7.13 4.01 7.56
N ARG A 72 8.01 3.70 8.53
CA ARG A 72 9.42 4.09 8.47
C ARG A 72 10.14 3.35 7.36
N VAL A 73 9.91 2.04 7.21
CA VAL A 73 10.47 1.24 6.11
C VAL A 73 10.02 1.78 4.75
N LEU A 74 8.73 2.11 4.59
CA LEU A 74 8.22 2.68 3.34
C LEU A 74 8.85 4.04 3.02
N LYS A 75 9.01 4.91 4.03
CA LYS A 75 9.69 6.20 3.85
C LYS A 75 11.15 6.02 3.45
N VAL A 76 11.86 5.06 4.05
CA VAL A 76 13.24 4.74 3.63
C VAL A 76 13.27 4.24 2.19
N ARG A 77 12.32 3.41 1.74
CA ARG A 77 12.28 3.01 0.31
C ARG A 77 11.89 4.17 -0.63
N LEU A 78 11.08 5.10 -0.17
CA LEU A 78 10.68 6.29 -0.94
C LEU A 78 11.82 7.29 -1.13
N TYR A 79 12.57 7.59 -0.08
CA TYR A 79 13.59 8.65 -0.08
C TYR A 79 15.02 8.13 -0.02
N GLY A 80 15.20 6.85 0.30
CA GLY A 80 16.48 6.19 0.31
C GLY A 80 17.07 6.22 -1.10
N CYS A 81 18.16 6.96 -1.22
CA CYS A 81 19.13 6.75 -2.27
C CYS A 81 19.83 5.42 -1.94
N GLU A 82 19.88 4.50 -2.90
CA GLU A 82 21.03 3.60 -2.98
C GLU A 82 22.23 4.40 -3.50
#